data_AF-A0A941FGC8-F1
#
_entry.id   AF-A0A941FGC8-F1
#
_cell.length_a   1.000
_cell.length_b   1.000
_cell.length_c   1.000
_cell.angle_alpha   90.00
_cell.angle_beta   90.00
_cell.angle_gamma   90.00
#
_symmetry.space_group_name_H-M   'P 1'
#
loop_
_entity.id
_entity.type
_entity.pdbx_description
1 polymer ?
#
loop_
_entity_poly.entity_id
_entity_poly.type
_entity_poly.pdbx_seq_one_letter_code
_entity_poly.pdbx_strand_id
1 'polypeptide(L)'
;MTTFRSGFTLWQLVQTARELTEDARVRERVDAVLRIMGGLGGTYGKGRPLVNALEDVAQEAILQGDFAFAQRFQRFAAYAGGELFLDILENYYDDEARQRSEKHMRRMAALGADRAVAALDVLCRDKPGASAADARDLFRGIAQSVDYLGLGDGEGGIRLSTKEARRLQEYGHMEMVLRNLPRPASAEAARMMSDVIADVDAGMLAQLLELRARQVGLAALRTAVEDPDSSESALHGCLKNQEWIFGGAYVAELARRQYTPNTILDIPLLRGDGYLHVVELKRANIKDLVIRRSGHLMLGAPAHRAVSQAQNYLRAMDENRPSILAMHGVDTRRASATVVIGHPRYVTGDVTSQEIAETLRSYNTHQARIEVITYETLLDSASRMLALSSARQDADPDPDEESAA
;
A
#
# COMPACT_ATOMS: atom_id res chain seq x y z
N MET A 1 8.91 -19.66 -8.47
CA MET A 1 10.00 -19.18 -9.35
C MET A 1 9.85 -17.68 -9.50
N THR A 2 10.88 -16.91 -9.16
CA THR A 2 10.85 -15.44 -9.24
C THR A 2 10.93 -15.02 -10.71
N THR A 3 9.86 -14.41 -11.23
CA THR A 3 9.78 -14.03 -12.65
C THR A 3 10.26 -12.59 -12.82
N PHE A 4 11.52 -12.42 -13.20
CA PHE A 4 12.07 -11.10 -13.49
C PHE A 4 11.58 -10.55 -14.83
N ARG A 5 11.26 -9.25 -14.86
CA ARG A 5 10.67 -8.55 -16.01
C ARG A 5 11.60 -7.42 -16.46
N SER A 6 11.60 -7.18 -17.75
CA SER A 6 12.28 -6.06 -18.42
C SER A 6 11.66 -5.93 -19.81
N GLY A 7 11.71 -4.75 -20.40
CA GLY A 7 11.08 -4.51 -21.69
C GLY A 7 11.23 -3.07 -22.16
N PHE A 8 10.77 -2.83 -23.39
CA PHE A 8 10.87 -1.53 -24.05
C PHE A 8 10.17 -0.42 -23.28
N THR A 9 8.97 -0.66 -22.75
CA THR A 9 8.23 0.36 -21.99
C THR A 9 9.01 0.77 -20.74
N LEU A 10 9.53 -0.18 -19.95
CA LEU A 10 10.36 0.14 -18.78
C LEU A 10 11.60 0.93 -19.21
N TRP A 11 12.22 0.58 -20.34
CA TRP A 11 13.38 1.29 -20.87
C TRP A 11 13.05 2.74 -21.22
N GLN A 12 11.92 2.98 -21.88
CA GLN A 12 11.44 4.33 -22.20
C GLN A 12 11.17 5.12 -20.93
N LEU A 13 10.48 4.53 -19.94
CA LEU A 13 10.19 5.20 -18.67
C LEU A 13 11.47 5.59 -17.91
N VAL A 14 12.51 4.74 -17.94
CA VAL A 14 13.82 5.04 -17.36
C VAL A 14 14.54 6.15 -18.15
N GLN A 15 14.44 6.17 -19.48
CA GLN A 15 14.98 7.26 -20.31
C GLN A 15 14.29 8.60 -20.01
N THR A 16 12.96 8.63 -19.95
CA THR A 16 12.23 9.83 -19.56
C THR A 16 12.65 10.28 -18.17
N ALA A 17 12.79 9.35 -17.22
CA ALA A 17 13.24 9.70 -15.88
C ALA A 17 14.68 10.26 -15.86
N ARG A 18 15.58 9.77 -16.73
CA ARG A 18 16.93 10.33 -16.90
C ARG A 18 16.92 11.83 -17.22
N GLU A 19 15.97 12.28 -18.02
CA GLU A 19 15.81 13.67 -18.44
C GLU A 19 15.26 14.57 -17.32
N LEU A 20 14.58 13.99 -16.33
CA LEU A 20 13.93 14.72 -15.23
C LEU A 20 14.87 15.06 -14.06
N THR A 21 16.07 14.48 -14.00
CA THR A 21 17.04 14.75 -12.93
C THR A 21 18.21 15.59 -13.44
N GLU A 22 18.54 16.65 -12.72
CA GLU A 22 19.73 17.49 -12.97
C GLU A 22 20.97 17.03 -12.18
N ASP A 23 20.77 16.20 -11.16
CA ASP A 23 21.84 15.72 -10.30
C ASP A 23 22.75 14.72 -11.03
N ALA A 24 24.06 15.01 -11.03
CA ALA A 24 25.04 14.22 -11.76
C ALA A 24 25.20 12.78 -11.22
N ARG A 25 25.05 12.56 -9.91
CA ARG A 25 25.18 11.24 -9.28
C ARG A 25 23.95 10.39 -9.56
N VAL A 26 22.76 10.96 -9.40
CA VAL A 26 21.51 10.27 -9.75
C VAL A 26 21.52 9.92 -11.23
N ARG A 27 21.92 10.85 -12.10
CA ARG A 27 22.02 10.61 -13.55
C ARG A 27 23.00 9.49 -13.91
N GLU A 28 24.17 9.41 -13.25
CA GLU A 28 25.12 8.32 -13.44
C GLU A 28 24.52 6.94 -13.09
N ARG A 29 23.71 6.88 -12.01
CA ARG A 29 23.00 5.65 -11.62
C ARG A 29 21.93 5.28 -12.63
N VAL A 30 21.18 6.25 -13.15
CA VAL A 30 20.20 6.00 -14.23
C VAL A 30 20.90 5.49 -15.48
N ASP A 31 22.06 6.03 -15.83
CA ASP A 31 22.88 5.56 -16.95
C ASP A 31 23.40 4.13 -16.73
N ALA A 32 23.65 3.71 -15.48
CA ALA A 32 23.97 2.32 -15.16
C ALA A 32 22.77 1.38 -15.41
N VAL A 33 21.55 1.78 -15.04
CA VAL A 33 20.32 1.03 -15.34
C VAL A 33 20.16 0.86 -16.86
N LEU A 34 20.28 1.94 -17.63
CA LEU A 34 20.14 1.91 -19.08
C LEU A 34 21.19 1.01 -19.75
N ARG A 35 22.43 0.99 -19.25
CA ARG A 35 23.47 0.06 -19.71
C ARG A 35 23.11 -1.40 -19.45
N ILE A 36 22.52 -1.70 -18.29
CA ILE A 36 22.05 -3.07 -17.96
C ILE A 36 20.88 -3.46 -18.86
N MET A 37 19.93 -2.56 -19.09
CA MET A 37 18.77 -2.82 -19.95
C MET A 37 19.17 -2.95 -21.42
N GLY A 38 20.28 -2.34 -21.85
CA GLY A 38 20.69 -2.29 -23.25
C GLY A 38 19.99 -1.16 -24.02
N GLY A 39 20.29 -1.04 -25.32
CA GLY A 39 19.71 -0.03 -26.22
C GLY A 39 18.52 -0.54 -27.05
N LEU A 40 17.97 0.34 -27.88
CA LEU A 40 16.95 0.03 -28.88
C LEU A 40 17.42 -1.12 -29.79
N GLY A 41 16.73 -2.27 -29.73
CA GLY A 41 16.92 -3.42 -30.64
C GLY A 41 17.54 -4.68 -30.05
N GLY A 42 17.85 -4.74 -28.74
CA GLY A 42 18.42 -5.92 -28.07
C GLY A 42 17.47 -6.67 -27.12
N THR A 43 17.90 -7.84 -26.61
CA THR A 43 17.22 -8.50 -25.48
C THR A 43 17.48 -7.69 -24.21
N TYR A 44 16.44 -7.07 -23.65
CA TYR A 44 16.61 -6.24 -22.46
C TYR A 44 17.18 -7.04 -21.30
N GLY A 45 18.25 -6.52 -20.69
CA GLY A 45 18.81 -7.11 -19.48
C GLY A 45 17.73 -7.18 -18.40
N LYS A 46 17.65 -8.33 -17.72
CA LYS A 46 16.66 -8.63 -16.69
C LYS A 46 17.33 -9.42 -15.56
N GLY A 47 16.60 -9.66 -14.48
CA GLY A 47 17.11 -10.39 -13.33
C GLY A 47 17.46 -9.47 -12.17
N ARG A 48 18.08 -10.05 -11.15
CA ARG A 48 18.50 -9.33 -9.95
C ARG A 48 19.41 -8.13 -10.22
N PRO A 49 20.32 -8.14 -11.20
CA PRO A 49 21.14 -6.96 -11.51
C PRO A 49 20.32 -5.73 -11.91
N LEU A 50 19.24 -5.91 -12.69
CA LEU A 50 18.37 -4.81 -13.07
C LEU A 50 17.60 -4.26 -11.87
N VAL A 51 17.04 -5.16 -11.04
CA VAL A 51 16.29 -4.76 -9.84
C VAL A 51 17.19 -3.97 -8.89
N ASN A 52 18.38 -4.49 -8.60
CA ASN A 52 19.34 -3.81 -7.71
C ASN A 52 19.73 -2.44 -8.28
N ALA A 53 20.00 -2.32 -9.59
CA ALA A 53 20.37 -1.04 -10.18
C ALA A 53 19.22 0.00 -10.13
N LEU A 54 17.97 -0.44 -10.29
CA LEU A 54 16.80 0.43 -10.10
C LEU A 54 16.64 0.86 -8.64
N GLU A 55 16.85 -0.06 -7.69
CA GLU A 55 16.89 0.25 -6.25
C GLU A 55 18.01 1.24 -5.91
N ASP A 56 19.19 1.10 -6.52
CA ASP A 56 20.33 2.00 -6.32
C ASP A 56 20.03 3.44 -6.79
N VAL A 57 19.30 3.61 -7.90
CA VAL A 57 18.85 4.94 -8.34
C VAL A 57 17.89 5.54 -7.33
N ALA A 58 16.91 4.76 -6.87
CA ALA A 58 15.95 5.24 -5.87
C ALA A 58 16.67 5.67 -4.59
N GLN A 59 17.69 4.91 -4.19
CA GLN A 59 18.49 5.19 -3.02
C GLN A 59 19.32 6.47 -3.16
N GLU A 60 19.99 6.68 -4.31
CA GLU A 60 20.72 7.92 -4.55
C GLU A 60 19.77 9.13 -4.58
N ALA A 61 18.59 9.00 -5.18
CA ALA A 61 17.58 10.06 -5.18
C ALA A 61 17.09 10.43 -3.76
N ILE A 62 16.92 9.44 -2.88
CA ILE A 62 16.64 9.67 -1.45
C ILE A 62 17.76 10.49 -0.79
N LEU A 63 19.03 10.15 -1.06
CA LEU A 63 20.17 10.87 -0.48
C LEU A 63 20.22 12.34 -0.93
N GLN A 64 19.72 12.65 -2.13
CA GLN A 64 19.61 14.02 -2.63
C GLN A 64 18.29 14.71 -2.22
N GLY A 65 17.40 14.03 -1.49
CA GLY A 65 16.11 14.57 -1.06
C GLY A 65 15.02 14.58 -2.15
N ASP A 66 15.23 13.91 -3.28
CA ASP A 66 14.24 13.80 -4.36
C ASP A 66 13.38 12.53 -4.18
N PHE A 67 12.43 12.62 -3.25
CA PHE A 67 11.58 11.50 -2.86
C PHE A 67 10.61 11.07 -3.96
N ALA A 68 10.13 12.00 -4.79
CA ALA A 68 9.25 11.68 -5.91
C ALA A 68 9.99 10.85 -6.97
N PHE A 69 11.24 11.22 -7.26
CA PHE A 69 12.10 10.47 -8.16
C PHE A 69 12.49 9.10 -7.59
N ALA A 70 12.75 9.03 -6.27
CA ALA A 70 13.01 7.77 -5.60
C ALA A 70 11.82 6.79 -5.69
N GLN A 71 10.61 7.27 -5.39
CA GLN A 71 9.40 6.45 -5.48
C GLN A 71 9.16 5.94 -6.90
N ARG A 72 9.49 6.74 -7.92
CA ARG A 72 9.45 6.33 -9.32
C ARG A 72 10.32 5.12 -9.59
N PHE A 73 11.58 5.14 -9.16
CA PHE A 73 12.51 4.03 -9.37
C PHE A 73 12.23 2.80 -8.49
N GLN A 74 11.63 2.97 -7.31
CA GLN A 74 11.11 1.85 -6.52
C GLN A 74 9.99 1.10 -7.24
N ARG A 75 9.04 1.82 -7.85
CA ARG A 75 7.98 1.19 -8.66
C ARG A 75 8.57 0.46 -9.87
N PHE A 76 9.59 1.01 -10.52
CA PHE A 76 10.33 0.34 -11.59
C PHE A 76 10.99 -0.96 -11.11
N ALA A 77 11.64 -0.94 -9.94
CA ALA A 77 12.26 -2.10 -9.33
C ALA A 77 11.21 -3.18 -8.99
N ALA A 78 10.07 -2.80 -8.41
CA ALA A 78 8.96 -3.70 -8.11
C ALA A 78 8.41 -4.39 -9.37
N TYR A 79 8.26 -3.65 -10.48
CA TYR A 79 7.89 -4.23 -11.76
C TYR A 79 8.94 -5.21 -12.28
N ALA A 80 10.22 -4.81 -12.29
CA ALA A 80 11.32 -5.64 -12.74
C ALA A 80 11.50 -6.92 -11.88
N GLY A 81 11.18 -6.84 -10.59
CA GLY A 81 11.13 -7.95 -9.64
C GLY A 81 9.91 -8.88 -9.81
N GLY A 82 8.91 -8.45 -10.59
CA GLY A 82 7.68 -9.19 -10.85
C GLY A 82 6.56 -8.96 -9.82
N GLU A 83 6.76 -8.02 -8.90
CA GLU A 83 5.81 -7.64 -7.83
C GLU A 83 4.75 -6.66 -8.34
N LEU A 84 5.12 -5.81 -9.32
CA LEU A 84 4.22 -4.85 -9.95
C LEU A 84 3.93 -5.25 -11.41
N PHE A 85 2.74 -4.91 -11.92
CA PHE A 85 2.36 -5.07 -13.32
C PHE A 85 2.77 -3.86 -14.16
N LEU A 86 2.97 -4.07 -15.47
CA LEU A 86 3.43 -3.01 -16.38
C LEU A 86 2.39 -1.89 -16.48
N ASP A 87 1.11 -2.27 -16.57
CA ASP A 87 -0.02 -1.36 -16.71
C ASP A 87 -0.12 -0.37 -15.53
N ILE A 88 0.37 -0.75 -14.34
CA ILE A 88 0.48 0.17 -13.20
C ILE A 88 1.52 1.25 -13.49
N LEU A 89 2.71 0.89 -13.99
CA LEU A 89 3.73 1.87 -14.36
C LEU A 89 3.27 2.80 -15.48
N GLU A 90 2.64 2.23 -16.49
CA GLU A 90 2.09 2.98 -17.63
C GLU A 90 1.05 3.99 -17.13
N ASN A 91 0.14 3.61 -16.23
CA ASN A 91 -0.84 4.54 -15.66
C ASN A 91 -0.22 5.67 -14.84
N TYR A 92 0.93 5.46 -14.18
CA TYR A 92 1.60 6.50 -13.39
C TYR A 92 2.45 7.46 -14.22
N TYR A 93 3.04 6.99 -15.32
CA TYR A 93 4.16 7.69 -15.96
C TYR A 93 4.05 7.82 -17.50
N ASP A 94 3.03 7.22 -18.11
CA ASP A 94 2.71 7.38 -19.54
C ASP A 94 1.27 7.89 -19.67
N ASP A 95 1.15 9.20 -19.89
CA ASP A 95 -0.14 9.87 -20.01
C ASP A 95 -1.00 9.34 -21.15
N GLU A 96 -0.39 8.97 -22.27
CA GLU A 96 -1.16 8.39 -23.39
C GLU A 96 -1.63 6.97 -23.07
N ALA A 97 -0.80 6.16 -22.40
CA ALA A 97 -1.20 4.82 -21.97
C ALA A 97 -2.30 4.89 -20.92
N ARG A 98 -2.21 5.83 -19.97
CA ARG A 98 -3.28 6.15 -19.01
C ARG A 98 -4.57 6.51 -19.74
N GLN A 99 -4.56 7.46 -20.66
CA GLN A 99 -5.74 7.87 -21.42
C GLN A 99 -6.34 6.74 -22.28
N ARG A 100 -5.48 5.91 -22.90
CA ARG A 100 -5.92 4.72 -23.67
C ARG A 100 -6.58 3.69 -22.76
N SER A 101 -6.00 3.45 -21.59
CA SER A 101 -6.53 2.55 -20.56
C SER A 101 -7.88 3.03 -20.05
N GLU A 102 -7.99 4.32 -19.69
CA GLU A 102 -9.25 4.95 -19.27
C GLU A 102 -10.33 4.88 -20.34
N LYS A 103 -10.02 5.24 -21.59
CA LYS A 103 -10.97 5.17 -22.71
C LYS A 103 -11.45 3.73 -22.93
N HIS A 104 -10.55 2.76 -22.81
CA HIS A 104 -10.88 1.35 -22.94
C HIS A 104 -11.76 0.87 -21.78
N MET A 105 -11.44 1.23 -20.54
CA MET A 105 -12.26 0.92 -19.36
C MET A 105 -13.66 1.52 -19.47
N ARG A 106 -13.78 2.80 -19.86
CA ARG A 106 -15.08 3.45 -20.11
C ARG A 106 -15.89 2.69 -21.15
N ARG A 107 -15.26 2.27 -22.27
CA ARG A 107 -15.93 1.49 -23.32
C ARG A 107 -16.37 0.11 -22.83
N MET A 108 -15.55 -0.58 -22.04
CA MET A 108 -15.88 -1.91 -21.51
C MET A 108 -16.98 -1.85 -20.44
N ALA A 109 -16.95 -0.84 -19.57
CA ALA A 109 -18.01 -0.59 -18.60
C ALA A 109 -19.34 -0.27 -19.30
N ALA A 110 -19.33 0.59 -20.32
CA ALA A 110 -20.50 0.89 -21.12
C ALA A 110 -21.05 -0.37 -21.82
N LEU A 111 -20.19 -1.15 -22.47
CA LEU A 111 -20.60 -2.40 -23.11
C LEU A 111 -21.17 -3.41 -22.10
N GLY A 112 -20.57 -3.53 -20.91
CA GLY A 112 -21.05 -4.40 -19.84
C GLY A 112 -22.42 -3.95 -19.32
N ALA A 113 -22.61 -2.65 -19.13
CA ALA A 113 -23.88 -2.06 -18.72
C ALA A 113 -24.97 -2.27 -19.77
N ASP A 114 -24.69 -2.00 -21.05
CA ASP A 114 -25.63 -2.24 -22.16
C ASP A 114 -26.06 -3.71 -22.23
N ARG A 115 -25.12 -4.64 -22.03
CA ARG A 115 -25.42 -6.08 -22.03
C ARG A 115 -26.20 -6.51 -20.79
N ALA A 116 -25.93 -5.92 -19.64
CA ALA A 116 -26.69 -6.15 -18.42
C ALA A 116 -28.14 -5.66 -18.58
N VAL A 117 -28.34 -4.46 -19.15
CA VAL A 117 -29.66 -3.92 -19.45
C VAL A 117 -30.40 -4.82 -20.44
N ALA A 118 -29.76 -5.23 -21.53
CA ALA A 118 -30.39 -6.13 -22.50
C ALA A 118 -30.79 -7.49 -21.89
N ALA A 119 -29.96 -8.04 -20.98
CA ALA A 119 -30.28 -9.28 -20.27
C ALA A 119 -31.46 -9.10 -19.30
N LEU A 120 -31.55 -7.95 -18.63
CA LEU A 120 -32.69 -7.61 -17.77
C LEU A 120 -33.97 -7.36 -18.58
N ASP A 121 -33.88 -6.72 -19.74
CA ASP A 121 -35.03 -6.52 -20.63
C ASP A 121 -35.63 -7.85 -21.09
N VAL A 122 -34.78 -8.84 -21.40
CA VAL A 122 -35.21 -10.21 -21.73
C VAL A 122 -35.86 -10.86 -20.50
N LEU A 123 -35.23 -10.76 -19.32
CA LEU A 123 -35.78 -11.32 -18.08
C LEU A 123 -37.16 -10.73 -17.75
N CYS A 124 -37.33 -9.41 -17.84
CA CYS A 124 -38.59 -8.74 -17.57
C CYS A 124 -39.67 -9.05 -18.63
N ARG A 125 -39.27 -9.28 -19.89
CA ARG A 125 -40.19 -9.71 -20.95
C ARG A 125 -40.71 -11.13 -20.72
N ASP A 126 -39.81 -12.06 -20.41
CA ASP A 126 -40.12 -13.47 -20.24
C ASP A 126 -40.78 -13.75 -18.88
N LYS A 127 -40.46 -12.94 -17.87
CA LYS A 127 -41.03 -12.98 -16.52
C LYS A 127 -41.41 -11.57 -16.07
N PRO A 128 -42.63 -11.10 -16.38
CA PRO A 128 -43.10 -9.76 -16.01
C PRO A 128 -43.13 -9.48 -14.50
N GLY A 129 -43.11 -10.53 -13.67
CA GLY A 129 -43.01 -10.43 -12.20
C GLY A 129 -41.61 -10.66 -11.64
N ALA A 130 -40.56 -10.62 -12.48
CA ALA A 130 -39.19 -10.84 -12.04
C ALA A 130 -38.76 -9.84 -10.96
N SER A 131 -38.21 -10.37 -9.87
CA SER A 131 -37.72 -9.60 -8.74
C SER A 131 -36.23 -9.27 -8.88
N ALA A 132 -35.72 -8.40 -8.00
CA ALA A 132 -34.28 -8.15 -7.89
C ALA A 132 -33.48 -9.42 -7.53
N ALA A 133 -34.10 -10.41 -6.88
CA ALA A 133 -33.47 -11.70 -6.61
C ALA A 133 -33.30 -12.51 -7.90
N ASP A 134 -34.29 -12.48 -8.80
CA ASP A 134 -34.21 -13.16 -10.10
C ASP A 134 -33.12 -12.54 -11.00
N ALA A 135 -33.01 -11.21 -11.00
CA ALA A 135 -31.94 -10.49 -11.67
C ALA A 135 -30.55 -10.86 -11.12
N ARG A 136 -30.42 -10.91 -9.78
CA ARG A 136 -29.18 -11.32 -9.12
C ARG A 136 -28.81 -12.76 -9.46
N ASP A 137 -29.77 -13.66 -9.47
CA ASP A 137 -29.53 -15.07 -9.74
C ASP A 137 -29.21 -15.30 -11.23
N LEU A 138 -29.79 -14.51 -12.15
CA LEU A 138 -29.39 -14.45 -13.57
C LEU A 138 -27.93 -14.03 -13.72
N PHE A 139 -27.52 -12.90 -13.12
CA PHE A 139 -26.14 -12.43 -13.22
C PHE A 139 -25.15 -13.37 -12.54
N ARG A 140 -25.53 -14.00 -11.42
CA ARG A 140 -24.71 -15.03 -10.77
C ARG A 140 -24.56 -16.26 -11.66
N GLY A 141 -25.63 -16.68 -12.34
CA GLY A 141 -25.58 -17.76 -13.32
C GLY A 141 -24.69 -17.43 -14.53
N ILE A 142 -24.73 -16.19 -15.02
CA ILE A 142 -23.83 -15.70 -16.06
C ILE A 142 -22.38 -15.69 -15.56
N ALA A 143 -22.11 -15.22 -14.35
CA ALA A 143 -20.76 -15.20 -13.78
C ALA A 143 -20.21 -16.63 -13.56
N GLN A 144 -21.03 -17.56 -13.08
CA GLN A 144 -20.65 -18.97 -12.89
C GLN A 144 -20.50 -19.71 -14.22
N SER A 145 -21.21 -19.30 -15.28
CA SER A 145 -21.04 -19.90 -16.61
C SER A 145 -19.75 -19.45 -17.30
N VAL A 146 -19.11 -18.37 -16.83
CA VAL A 146 -17.75 -17.98 -17.26
C VAL A 146 -16.71 -19.03 -16.89
N ASP A 147 -16.87 -19.76 -15.79
CA ASP A 147 -15.95 -20.84 -15.37
C ASP A 147 -16.00 -22.06 -16.33
N TYR A 148 -17.05 -22.17 -17.15
CA TYR A 148 -17.17 -23.18 -18.20
C TYR A 148 -16.66 -22.68 -19.56
N LEU A 149 -16.18 -21.44 -19.66
CA LEU A 149 -15.48 -20.94 -20.85
C LEU A 149 -14.05 -21.49 -20.86
N GLY A 150 -13.88 -22.66 -21.46
CA GLY A 150 -12.56 -23.24 -21.72
C GLY A 150 -11.84 -22.56 -22.89
N LEU A 151 -10.51 -22.50 -22.80
CA LEU A 151 -9.63 -22.28 -23.95
C LEU A 151 -9.75 -23.51 -24.87
N GLY A 152 -10.40 -23.39 -26.02
CA GLY A 152 -10.59 -24.47 -26.98
C GLY A 152 -10.33 -24.05 -28.43
N ASP A 153 -10.10 -25.03 -29.30
CA ASP A 153 -9.69 -24.87 -30.70
C ASP A 153 -10.88 -24.59 -31.67
N GLY A 154 -12.04 -24.17 -31.13
CA GLY A 154 -13.35 -24.14 -31.81
C GLY A 154 -14.13 -25.45 -31.59
N GLU A 155 -15.46 -25.54 -31.49
CA GLU A 155 -16.58 -24.63 -31.77
C GLU A 155 -17.36 -24.37 -30.46
N GLY A 156 -17.68 -23.10 -30.17
CA GLY A 156 -18.53 -22.69 -29.03
C GLY A 156 -17.84 -21.88 -27.93
N GLY A 157 -16.51 -21.81 -27.91
CA GLY A 157 -15.74 -20.95 -27.01
C GLY A 157 -15.18 -19.71 -27.72
N ILE A 158 -15.31 -18.53 -27.10
CA ILE A 158 -14.64 -17.31 -27.59
C ILE A 158 -13.16 -17.41 -27.25
N ARG A 159 -12.30 -17.33 -28.28
CA ARG A 159 -10.84 -17.35 -28.13
C ARG A 159 -10.36 -16.02 -27.54
N LEU A 160 -10.00 -16.02 -26.25
CA LEU A 160 -9.34 -14.90 -25.61
C LEU A 160 -7.82 -15.05 -25.75
N SER A 161 -7.14 -14.00 -26.18
CA SER A 161 -5.68 -13.94 -26.17
C SER A 161 -5.15 -14.01 -24.74
N THR A 162 -3.90 -14.45 -24.56
CA THR A 162 -3.22 -14.48 -23.25
C THR A 162 -3.21 -13.10 -22.57
N LYS A 163 -3.25 -12.02 -23.37
CA LYS A 163 -3.36 -10.64 -22.90
C LYS A 163 -4.76 -10.34 -22.33
N GLU A 164 -5.81 -10.86 -22.94
CA GLU A 164 -7.20 -10.68 -22.50
C GLU A 164 -7.54 -11.54 -21.27
N ALA A 165 -7.00 -12.76 -21.19
CA ALA A 165 -7.15 -13.62 -20.01
C ALA A 165 -6.45 -13.04 -18.77
N ARG A 166 -5.25 -12.46 -18.94
CA ARG A 166 -4.51 -11.76 -17.87
C ARG A 166 -5.25 -10.51 -17.39
N ARG A 167 -5.87 -9.78 -18.32
CA ARG A 167 -6.74 -8.64 -18.02
C ARG A 167 -8.03 -9.04 -17.29
N LEU A 168 -8.63 -10.19 -17.62
CA LEU A 168 -9.76 -10.74 -16.87
C LEU A 168 -9.39 -11.15 -15.44
N GLN A 169 -8.18 -11.67 -15.21
CA GLN A 169 -7.64 -11.85 -13.85
C GLN A 169 -7.43 -10.52 -13.10
N GLU A 170 -7.01 -9.46 -13.79
CA GLU A 170 -6.92 -8.10 -13.24
C GLU A 170 -8.32 -7.55 -12.89
N TYR A 171 -9.36 -7.85 -13.67
CA TYR A 171 -10.76 -7.52 -13.34
C TYR A 171 -11.31 -8.32 -12.15
N GLY A 172 -10.85 -9.56 -11.93
CA GLY A 172 -11.14 -10.31 -10.70
C GLY A 172 -10.63 -9.61 -9.43
N HIS A 173 -9.56 -8.81 -9.54
CA HIS A 173 -9.13 -7.89 -8.48
C HIS A 173 -9.94 -6.57 -8.45
N MET A 174 -10.48 -6.14 -9.59
CA MET A 174 -11.39 -4.98 -9.71
C MET A 174 -12.81 -5.25 -9.18
N GLU A 175 -13.23 -6.52 -9.00
CA GLU A 175 -14.46 -6.88 -8.26
C GLU A 175 -14.44 -6.31 -6.84
N MET A 176 -13.25 -6.19 -6.24
CA MET A 176 -13.03 -5.57 -4.93
C MET A 176 -13.22 -4.04 -4.94
N VAL A 177 -13.02 -3.40 -6.10
CA VAL A 177 -13.16 -1.95 -6.32
C VAL A 177 -14.61 -1.59 -6.65
N LEU A 178 -15.26 -2.37 -7.52
CA LEU A 178 -16.65 -2.13 -7.94
C LEU A 178 -17.69 -2.47 -6.86
N ARG A 179 -17.39 -3.40 -5.93
CA ARG A 179 -18.27 -3.69 -4.78
C ARG A 179 -18.48 -2.51 -3.84
N ASN A 180 -17.62 -1.50 -3.89
CA ASN A 180 -17.52 -0.44 -2.89
C ASN A 180 -17.72 0.97 -3.45
N LEU A 181 -18.16 1.11 -4.71
CA LEU A 181 -18.65 2.37 -5.24
C LEU A 181 -19.96 2.76 -4.51
N PRO A 182 -20.20 4.06 -4.22
CA PRO A 182 -21.46 4.51 -3.66
C PRO A 182 -22.60 4.03 -4.56
N ARG A 183 -23.55 3.28 -4.00
CA ARG A 183 -24.78 2.96 -4.73
C ARG A 183 -25.59 4.25 -4.84
N PRO A 184 -25.90 4.74 -6.05
CA PRO A 184 -26.73 5.94 -6.16
C PRO A 184 -28.10 5.64 -5.54
N ALA A 185 -28.55 6.53 -4.67
CA ALA A 185 -29.80 6.37 -3.93
C ALA A 185 -31.05 6.42 -4.83
N SER A 186 -30.90 6.86 -6.09
CA SER A 186 -31.95 6.91 -7.11
C SER A 186 -31.34 6.89 -8.53
N ALA A 187 -32.16 6.64 -9.55
CA ALA A 187 -31.75 6.73 -10.95
C ALA A 187 -31.33 8.16 -11.36
N GLU A 188 -31.82 9.17 -10.64
CA GLU A 188 -31.49 10.58 -10.84
C GLU A 188 -30.12 10.91 -10.24
N ALA A 189 -29.81 10.37 -9.06
CA ALA A 189 -28.47 10.44 -8.46
C ALA A 189 -27.41 9.72 -9.32
N ALA A 190 -27.79 8.63 -10.00
CA ALA A 190 -26.88 7.92 -10.91
C ALA A 190 -26.50 8.77 -12.14
N ARG A 191 -27.43 9.59 -12.64
CA ARG A 191 -27.18 10.51 -13.75
C ARG A 191 -26.31 11.69 -13.32
N MET A 192 -26.63 12.31 -12.19
CA MET A 192 -25.80 13.39 -11.63
C MET A 192 -24.38 12.92 -11.31
N MET A 193 -24.23 11.69 -10.80
CA MET A 193 -22.91 11.10 -10.52
C MET A 193 -22.14 10.76 -11.81
N SER A 194 -22.83 10.42 -12.91
CA SER A 194 -22.23 10.25 -14.23
C SER A 194 -21.69 11.57 -14.81
N ASP A 195 -22.41 12.67 -14.60
CA ASP A 195 -21.98 14.00 -15.04
C ASP A 195 -20.79 14.50 -14.20
N VAL A 196 -20.78 14.23 -12.89
CA VAL A 196 -19.65 14.54 -12.00
C VAL A 196 -18.41 13.70 -12.32
N ILE A 197 -18.55 12.39 -12.57
CA ILE A 197 -17.44 11.49 -12.93
C ILE A 197 -16.87 11.81 -14.33
N ALA A 198 -17.64 12.48 -15.20
CA ALA A 198 -17.12 12.95 -16.47
C ALA A 198 -16.08 14.08 -16.30
N ASP A 199 -16.20 14.87 -15.22
CA ASP A 199 -15.33 16.02 -14.89
C ASP A 199 -14.30 15.77 -13.76
N VAL A 200 -14.34 14.62 -13.07
CA VAL A 200 -13.39 14.32 -11.99
C VAL A 200 -11.99 13.99 -12.52
N ASP A 201 -10.99 14.75 -12.05
CA ASP A 201 -9.57 14.48 -12.25
C ASP A 201 -9.19 13.09 -11.67
N ALA A 202 -8.48 12.28 -12.47
CA ALA A 202 -7.93 10.99 -12.07
C ALA A 202 -7.08 11.06 -10.78
N GLY A 203 -6.48 12.23 -10.50
CA GLY A 203 -5.79 12.51 -9.24
C GLY A 203 -6.71 12.44 -8.01
N MET A 204 -7.92 12.99 -8.10
CA MET A 204 -8.93 12.94 -7.03
C MET A 204 -9.42 11.51 -6.82
N LEU A 205 -9.64 10.75 -7.91
CA LEU A 205 -10.03 9.35 -7.83
C LEU A 205 -8.94 8.50 -7.14
N ALA A 206 -7.67 8.72 -7.49
CA ALA A 206 -6.55 8.02 -6.87
C ALA A 206 -6.45 8.31 -5.36
N GLN A 207 -6.65 9.58 -4.95
CA GLN A 207 -6.66 9.97 -3.53
C GLN A 207 -7.83 9.33 -2.76
N LEU A 208 -9.02 9.27 -3.36
CA LEU A 208 -10.16 8.59 -2.75
C LEU A 208 -9.92 7.08 -2.61
N LEU A 209 -9.33 6.44 -3.63
CA LEU A 209 -8.95 5.03 -3.58
C LEU A 209 -7.91 4.76 -2.50
N GLU A 210 -6.90 5.61 -2.38
CA GLU A 210 -5.88 5.52 -1.32
C GLU A 210 -6.52 5.68 0.06
N LEU A 211 -7.33 6.72 0.27
CA LEU A 211 -8.05 6.94 1.54
C LEU A 211 -8.89 5.72 1.94
N ARG A 212 -9.58 5.10 0.97
CA ARG A 212 -10.37 3.89 1.21
C ARG A 212 -9.50 2.67 1.51
N ALA A 213 -8.40 2.48 0.79
CA ALA A 213 -7.45 1.39 1.09
C ALA A 213 -6.91 1.51 2.54
N ARG A 214 -6.59 2.73 2.97
CA ARG A 214 -6.15 3.03 4.34
C ARG A 214 -7.26 2.72 5.37
N GLN A 215 -8.51 3.10 5.10
CA GLN A 215 -9.65 2.76 5.97
C GLN A 215 -9.85 1.24 6.11
N VAL A 216 -9.77 0.49 5.00
CA VAL A 216 -9.88 -0.98 5.00
C VAL A 216 -8.73 -1.61 5.78
N GLY A 217 -7.50 -1.17 5.54
CA GLY A 217 -6.32 -1.65 6.28
C GLY A 217 -6.46 -1.42 7.78
N LEU A 218 -6.92 -0.23 8.19
CA LEU A 218 -7.16 0.09 9.60
C LEU A 218 -8.24 -0.78 10.24
N ALA A 219 -9.33 -1.06 9.51
CA ALA A 219 -10.40 -1.94 9.97
C ALA A 219 -9.93 -3.41 10.12
N ALA A 220 -9.11 -3.89 9.19
CA ALA A 220 -8.50 -5.21 9.26
C ALA A 220 -7.55 -5.33 10.46
N LEU A 221 -6.69 -4.34 10.67
CA LEU A 221 -5.81 -4.28 11.85
C LEU A 221 -6.61 -4.26 13.15
N ARG A 222 -7.67 -3.45 13.23
CA ARG A 222 -8.57 -3.42 14.40
C ARG A 222 -9.12 -4.81 14.67
N THR A 223 -9.72 -5.47 13.68
CA THR A 223 -10.23 -6.85 13.81
C THR A 223 -9.15 -7.80 14.33
N ALA A 224 -7.94 -7.76 13.78
CA ALA A 224 -6.83 -8.61 14.21
C ALA A 224 -6.32 -8.29 15.62
N VAL A 225 -6.40 -7.04 16.07
CA VAL A 225 -6.03 -6.62 17.43
C VAL A 225 -7.08 -7.05 18.45
N GLU A 226 -8.35 -7.09 18.07
CA GLU A 226 -9.47 -7.49 18.93
C GLU A 226 -9.62 -9.01 19.05
N ASP A 227 -9.01 -9.78 18.16
CA ASP A 227 -8.90 -11.24 18.26
C ASP A 227 -7.82 -11.64 19.30
N PRO A 228 -8.19 -12.25 20.44
CA PRO A 228 -7.23 -12.65 21.47
C PRO A 228 -6.24 -13.73 21.03
N ASP A 229 -6.55 -14.49 19.97
CA ASP A 229 -5.71 -15.56 19.43
C ASP A 229 -4.81 -15.08 18.28
N SER A 230 -4.92 -13.80 17.91
CA SER A 230 -4.11 -13.18 16.87
C SER A 230 -2.61 -13.26 17.19
N SER A 231 -1.87 -13.77 16.20
CA SER A 231 -0.41 -13.92 16.29
C SER A 231 0.31 -12.65 15.83
N GLU A 232 1.59 -12.51 16.20
CA GLU A 232 2.45 -11.43 15.70
C GLU A 232 2.53 -11.42 14.17
N SER A 233 2.54 -12.60 13.55
CA SER A 233 2.52 -12.72 12.07
C SER A 233 1.21 -12.21 11.46
N ALA A 234 0.08 -12.44 12.10
CA ALA A 234 -1.21 -11.92 11.65
C ALA A 234 -1.26 -10.39 11.74
N LEU A 235 -0.78 -9.83 12.86
CA LEU A 235 -0.68 -8.37 13.07
C LEU A 235 0.29 -7.72 12.07
N HIS A 236 1.45 -8.35 11.84
CA HIS A 236 2.40 -7.93 10.82
C HIS A 236 1.78 -7.96 9.41
N GLY A 237 1.04 -9.02 9.07
CA GLY A 237 0.33 -9.12 7.79
C GLY A 237 -0.67 -7.99 7.56
N CYS A 238 -1.33 -7.50 8.62
CA CYS A 238 -2.23 -6.35 8.54
C CYS A 238 -1.49 -5.02 8.38
N LEU A 239 -0.26 -4.90 8.91
CA LEU A 239 0.53 -3.68 8.91
C LEU A 239 1.44 -3.53 7.68
N LYS A 240 1.64 -4.59 6.91
CA LYS A 240 2.47 -4.59 5.71
C LYS A 240 1.93 -3.58 4.68
N ASN A 241 2.81 -2.73 4.15
CA ASN A 241 2.48 -1.64 3.22
C ASN A 241 1.45 -0.65 3.79
N GLN A 242 1.42 -0.47 5.12
CA GLN A 242 0.56 0.50 5.80
C GLN A 242 1.43 1.48 6.62
N GLU A 243 2.55 1.94 6.06
CA GLU A 243 3.51 2.82 6.75
C GLU A 243 2.88 4.10 7.31
N TRP A 244 1.82 4.59 6.66
CA TRP A 244 1.02 5.75 7.09
C TRP A 244 0.41 5.56 8.48
N ILE A 245 0.15 4.32 8.93
CA ILE A 245 -0.41 4.01 10.27
C ILE A 245 0.52 4.51 11.39
N PHE A 246 1.83 4.54 11.13
CA PHE A 246 2.82 4.98 12.12
C PHE A 246 3.01 6.50 12.15
N GLY A 247 2.41 7.25 11.23
CA GLY A 247 2.54 8.71 11.17
C GLY A 247 3.08 9.22 9.84
N GLY A 248 3.01 10.54 9.64
CA GLY A 248 3.56 11.21 8.44
C GLY A 248 5.08 11.38 8.41
N ALA A 249 5.81 10.83 9.40
CA ALA A 249 7.27 10.94 9.48
C ALA A 249 8.01 9.92 8.59
N TYR A 250 7.28 8.93 8.07
CA TYR A 250 7.83 7.81 7.30
C TYR A 250 7.42 7.94 5.84
N VAL A 251 8.38 7.70 4.94
CA VAL A 251 8.20 7.85 3.50
C VAL A 251 8.00 6.50 2.79
N ALA A 252 8.46 5.40 3.40
CA ALA A 252 8.31 4.06 2.85
C ALA A 252 8.59 2.97 3.89
N GLU A 253 7.98 1.80 3.71
CA GLU A 253 8.48 0.52 4.24
C GLU A 253 9.58 -0.02 3.30
N LEU A 254 10.70 -0.46 3.88
CA LEU A 254 11.80 -1.05 3.11
C LEU A 254 11.55 -2.54 2.87
N ALA A 255 11.61 -2.99 1.62
CA ALA A 255 11.43 -4.42 1.29
C ALA A 255 12.46 -5.34 1.98
N ARG A 256 13.66 -4.81 2.28
CA ARG A 256 14.71 -5.55 2.99
C ARG A 256 14.49 -5.48 4.50
N ARG A 257 14.37 -6.65 5.10
CA ARG A 257 14.20 -6.83 6.56
C ARG A 257 15.48 -7.26 7.29
N GLN A 258 16.50 -7.71 6.56
CA GLN A 258 17.76 -8.20 7.13
C GLN A 258 18.93 -7.33 6.66
N TYR A 259 19.53 -6.61 7.62
CA TYR A 259 20.70 -5.74 7.41
C TYR A 259 21.97 -6.28 8.07
N THR A 260 21.83 -7.22 8.99
CA THR A 260 22.93 -7.97 9.59
C THR A 260 22.59 -9.47 9.59
N PRO A 261 23.58 -10.39 9.60
CA PRO A 261 23.33 -11.83 9.47
C PRO A 261 22.36 -12.41 10.51
N ASN A 262 22.33 -11.86 11.73
CA ASN A 262 21.59 -12.41 12.86
C ASN A 262 20.36 -11.58 13.25
N THR A 263 19.91 -10.66 12.39
CA THR A 263 18.80 -9.75 12.72
C THR A 263 17.83 -9.61 11.56
N ILE A 264 16.61 -10.08 11.78
CA ILE A 264 15.46 -9.87 10.90
C ILE A 264 14.54 -8.89 11.63
N LEU A 265 14.31 -7.74 11.01
CA LEU A 265 13.42 -6.70 11.52
C LEU A 265 11.97 -7.05 11.17
N ASP A 266 11.02 -6.68 12.03
CA ASP A 266 9.60 -6.84 11.72
C ASP A 266 9.20 -5.90 10.57
N ILE A 267 9.14 -4.59 10.84
CA ILE A 267 8.84 -3.58 9.81
C ILE A 267 9.94 -2.50 9.81
N PRO A 268 10.83 -2.48 8.81
CA PRO A 268 11.81 -1.42 8.63
C PRO A 268 11.18 -0.25 7.86
N LEU A 269 11.05 0.90 8.52
CA LEU A 269 10.55 2.13 7.92
C LEU A 269 11.71 3.08 7.59
N LEU A 270 11.57 3.82 6.50
CA LEU A 270 12.46 4.91 6.15
C LEU A 270 11.82 6.23 6.58
N ARG A 271 12.53 7.03 7.37
CA ARG A 271 12.10 8.37 7.76
C ARG A 271 12.39 9.38 6.64
N GLY A 272 11.65 10.49 6.60
CA GLY A 272 11.88 11.56 5.62
C GLY A 272 13.28 12.20 5.68
N ASP A 273 14.04 11.98 6.75
CA ASP A 273 15.44 12.40 6.88
C ASP A 273 16.45 11.30 6.46
N GLY A 274 15.99 10.22 5.83
CA GLY A 274 16.82 9.14 5.28
C GLY A 274 17.32 8.12 6.31
N TYR A 275 16.94 8.24 7.59
CA TYR A 275 17.34 7.29 8.63
C TYR A 275 16.35 6.13 8.77
N LEU A 276 16.90 4.96 9.11
CA LEU A 276 16.10 3.78 9.44
C LEU A 276 15.28 3.98 10.73
N HIS A 277 14.03 3.54 10.72
CA HIS A 277 13.22 3.35 11.91
C HIS A 277 12.72 1.90 11.94
N VAL A 278 12.82 1.26 13.10
CA VAL A 278 12.44 -0.14 13.25
C VAL A 278 11.15 -0.22 14.04
N VAL A 279 10.11 -0.82 13.47
CA VAL A 279 8.95 -1.22 14.27
C VAL A 279 9.13 -2.67 14.68
N GLU A 280 9.12 -2.93 15.98
CA GLU A 280 9.11 -4.26 16.59
C GLU A 280 7.70 -4.59 17.04
N LEU A 281 7.15 -5.71 16.57
CA LEU A 281 5.78 -6.09 16.84
C LEU A 281 5.71 -7.17 17.92
N LYS A 282 4.78 -6.99 18.85
CA LYS A 282 4.39 -8.02 19.82
C LYS A 282 2.90 -8.25 19.76
N ARG A 283 2.42 -9.32 20.40
CA ARG A 283 0.99 -9.64 20.47
C ARG A 283 0.17 -8.49 21.08
N ALA A 284 -1.08 -8.35 20.65
CA ALA A 284 -2.05 -7.46 21.26
C ALA A 284 -2.55 -8.01 22.62
N ASN A 285 -2.74 -9.32 22.72
CA ASN A 285 -3.20 -9.97 23.94
C ASN A 285 -2.04 -10.23 24.92
N ILE A 286 -1.82 -9.29 25.85
CA ILE A 286 -0.82 -9.39 26.93
C ILE A 286 -1.48 -8.99 28.24
N LYS A 287 -1.76 -9.99 29.09
CA LYS A 287 -2.49 -9.83 30.35
C LYS A 287 -1.73 -9.03 31.41
N ASP A 288 -0.42 -9.13 31.35
CA ASP A 288 0.55 -8.60 32.28
C ASP A 288 1.44 -7.56 31.60
N LEU A 289 0.86 -6.75 30.70
CA LEU A 289 1.54 -5.61 30.07
C LEU A 289 1.93 -4.56 31.12
N VAL A 290 1.01 -4.28 32.04
CA VAL A 290 1.21 -3.45 33.22
C VAL A 290 0.89 -4.32 34.44
N ILE A 291 1.74 -4.25 35.45
CA ILE A 291 1.59 -5.00 36.70
C ILE A 291 1.66 -4.06 37.89
N ARG A 292 0.97 -4.41 38.96
CA ARG A 292 1.07 -3.72 40.26
C ARG A 292 2.03 -4.49 41.16
N ARG A 293 3.12 -3.85 41.57
CA ARG A 293 4.13 -4.40 42.50
C ARG A 293 4.30 -3.45 43.67
N SER A 294 4.03 -3.94 44.88
CA SER A 294 4.12 -3.14 46.11
C SER A 294 3.34 -1.82 46.05
N GLY A 295 2.13 -1.84 45.47
CA GLY A 295 1.26 -0.67 45.30
C GLY A 295 1.55 0.19 44.06
N HIS A 296 2.72 0.04 43.43
CA HIS A 296 3.13 0.85 42.28
C HIS A 296 2.89 0.11 40.96
N LEU A 297 2.47 0.87 39.94
CA LEU A 297 2.33 0.37 38.58
C LEU A 297 3.67 0.41 37.84
N MET A 298 3.95 -0.64 37.07
CA MET A 298 5.13 -0.75 36.23
C MET A 298 4.84 -1.64 35.02
N LEU A 299 5.66 -1.53 33.97
CA LEU A 299 5.57 -2.46 32.85
C LEU A 299 5.95 -3.88 33.27
N GLY A 300 5.26 -4.86 32.71
CA GLY A 300 5.58 -6.26 32.90
C GLY A 300 6.76 -6.73 32.04
N ALA A 301 7.21 -7.96 32.32
CA ALA A 301 8.34 -8.56 31.64
C ALA A 301 8.25 -8.57 30.09
N PRO A 302 7.07 -8.76 29.45
CA PRO A 302 6.97 -8.76 27.99
C PRO A 302 7.47 -7.46 27.35
N ALA A 303 7.12 -6.30 27.92
CA ALA A 303 7.56 -5.00 27.38
C ALA A 303 9.07 -4.81 27.53
N HIS A 304 9.63 -5.16 28.70
CA HIS A 304 11.09 -5.10 28.89
C HIS A 304 11.85 -5.99 27.90
N ARG A 305 11.36 -7.21 27.62
CA ARG A 305 12.00 -8.09 26.64
C ARG A 305 11.95 -7.51 25.22
N ALA A 306 10.81 -6.94 24.82
CA ALA A 306 10.65 -6.32 23.51
C ALA A 306 11.57 -5.10 23.35
N VAL A 307 11.71 -4.29 24.39
CA VAL A 307 12.66 -3.17 24.41
C VAL A 307 14.10 -3.66 24.33
N SER A 308 14.49 -4.68 25.11
CA SER A 308 15.84 -5.28 25.00
C SER A 308 16.11 -5.87 23.62
N GLN A 309 15.09 -6.41 22.93
CA GLN A 309 15.20 -6.88 21.56
C GLN A 309 15.47 -5.72 20.60
N ALA A 310 14.69 -4.64 20.67
CA ALA A 310 14.91 -3.43 19.88
C ALA A 310 16.29 -2.78 20.16
N GLN A 311 16.75 -2.76 21.42
CA GLN A 311 18.09 -2.29 21.78
C GLN A 311 19.19 -3.10 21.10
N ASN A 312 19.05 -4.42 21.03
CA ASN A 312 20.00 -5.28 20.34
C ASN A 312 20.04 -5.01 18.84
N TYR A 313 18.90 -4.69 18.23
CA TYR A 313 18.86 -4.29 16.83
C TYR A 313 19.58 -2.97 16.62
N LEU A 314 19.26 -1.93 17.39
CA LEU A 314 19.91 -0.63 17.26
C LEU A 314 21.42 -0.74 17.47
N ARG A 315 21.88 -1.51 18.46
CA ARG A 315 23.30 -1.79 18.67
C ARG A 315 23.94 -2.46 17.44
N ALA A 316 23.34 -3.52 16.92
CA ALA A 316 23.87 -4.21 15.74
C ALA A 316 23.92 -3.28 14.52
N MET A 317 22.94 -2.39 14.37
CA MET A 317 22.90 -1.41 13.29
C MET A 317 23.97 -0.32 13.45
N ASP A 318 24.26 0.11 14.68
CA ASP A 318 25.31 1.08 14.98
C ASP A 318 26.71 0.47 14.73
N GLU A 319 26.94 -0.76 15.20
CA GLU A 319 28.21 -1.49 15.03
C GLU A 319 28.53 -1.81 13.56
N ASN A 320 27.51 -2.07 12.74
CA ASN A 320 27.67 -2.44 11.32
C ASN A 320 27.38 -1.28 10.36
N ARG A 321 27.22 -0.07 10.88
CA ARG A 321 26.75 1.10 10.14
C ARG A 321 27.53 1.40 8.84
N PRO A 322 28.88 1.37 8.79
CA PRO A 322 29.60 1.60 7.54
C PRO A 322 29.29 0.55 6.46
N SER A 323 29.15 -0.71 6.88
CA SER A 323 28.84 -1.84 5.99
C SER A 323 27.41 -1.74 5.48
N ILE A 324 26.45 -1.45 6.36
CA ILE A 324 25.04 -1.28 6.01
C ILE A 324 24.88 -0.11 5.02
N LEU A 325 25.53 1.03 5.28
CA LEU A 325 25.47 2.17 4.38
C LEU A 325 26.11 1.85 3.01
N ALA A 326 27.26 1.19 2.98
CA ALA A 326 27.94 0.84 1.73
C ALA A 326 27.19 -0.21 0.90
N MET A 327 26.57 -1.20 1.54
CA MET A 327 25.89 -2.31 0.85
C MET A 327 24.42 -2.03 0.55
N HIS A 328 23.77 -1.17 1.34
CA HIS A 328 22.32 -0.99 1.31
C HIS A 328 21.89 0.47 1.22
N GLY A 329 22.82 1.43 1.29
CA GLY A 329 22.53 2.87 1.18
C GLY A 329 21.73 3.46 2.34
N VAL A 330 21.33 2.66 3.32
CA VAL A 330 20.54 3.10 4.48
C VAL A 330 21.47 3.59 5.59
N ASP A 331 21.25 4.83 6.07
CA ASP A 331 22.00 5.34 7.21
C ASP A 331 21.34 4.90 8.54
N THR A 332 22.10 4.21 9.38
CA THR A 332 21.67 3.74 10.70
C THR A 332 22.17 4.62 11.85
N ARG A 333 22.93 5.70 11.59
CA ARG A 333 23.50 6.60 12.63
C ARG A 333 22.49 7.08 13.67
N ARG A 334 21.26 7.35 13.21
CA ARG A 334 20.14 7.82 14.03
C ARG A 334 18.97 6.84 14.00
N ALA A 335 19.28 5.55 13.83
CA ALA A 335 18.23 4.55 13.82
C ALA A 335 17.43 4.61 15.13
N SER A 336 16.12 4.57 15.05
CA SER A 336 15.21 4.56 16.20
C SER A 336 14.28 3.37 16.10
N ALA A 337 13.56 3.05 17.17
CA ALA A 337 12.60 1.97 17.14
C ALA A 337 11.28 2.33 17.85
N THR A 338 10.19 1.75 17.36
CA THR A 338 8.90 1.73 18.04
C THR A 338 8.55 0.28 18.34
N VAL A 339 8.30 -0.02 19.61
CA VAL A 339 7.75 -1.30 20.05
C VAL A 339 6.23 -1.15 20.13
N VAL A 340 5.51 -1.88 19.29
CA VAL A 340 4.03 -1.95 19.36
C VAL A 340 3.64 -3.20 20.11
N ILE A 341 3.06 -3.04 21.29
CA ILE A 341 2.86 -4.15 22.22
C ILE A 341 1.58 -3.97 23.04
N GLY A 342 0.77 -5.03 23.09
CA GLY A 342 -0.37 -5.11 23.98
C GLY A 342 -1.52 -4.17 23.60
N HIS A 343 -2.68 -4.41 24.20
CA HIS A 343 -3.84 -3.55 24.14
C HIS A 343 -4.49 -3.48 25.53
N PRO A 344 -4.88 -2.29 26.05
CA PRO A 344 -5.41 -2.13 27.41
C PRO A 344 -6.56 -3.08 27.75
N ARG A 345 -7.45 -3.34 26.79
CA ARG A 345 -8.56 -4.31 26.91
C ARG A 345 -8.17 -5.71 27.41
N TYR A 346 -6.92 -6.15 27.23
CA TYR A 346 -6.46 -7.48 27.66
C TYR A 346 -5.73 -7.46 29.00
N VAL A 347 -5.38 -6.28 29.51
CA VAL A 347 -4.63 -6.14 30.76
C VAL A 347 -5.50 -6.56 31.93
N THR A 348 -4.92 -7.35 32.84
CA THR A 348 -5.58 -7.87 34.04
C THR A 348 -5.12 -7.12 35.28
N GLY A 349 -5.90 -7.15 36.37
CA GLY A 349 -5.45 -6.66 37.68
C GLY A 349 -5.91 -5.26 38.08
N ASP A 350 -7.14 -4.88 37.72
CA ASP A 350 -7.77 -3.59 38.10
C ASP A 350 -6.88 -2.38 37.80
N VAL A 351 -6.50 -2.27 36.52
CA VAL A 351 -5.72 -1.16 35.97
C VAL A 351 -6.51 -0.54 34.84
N THR A 352 -6.74 0.77 34.91
CA THR A 352 -7.47 1.53 33.90
C THR A 352 -6.62 1.81 32.65
N SER A 353 -7.25 2.07 31.50
CA SER A 353 -6.52 2.48 30.29
C SER A 353 -5.68 3.75 30.52
N GLN A 354 -6.16 4.67 31.36
CA GLN A 354 -5.42 5.88 31.72
C GLN A 354 -4.14 5.54 32.52
N GLU A 355 -4.25 4.70 33.54
CA GLU A 355 -3.09 4.24 34.32
C GLU A 355 -2.07 3.51 33.44
N ILE A 356 -2.52 2.72 32.45
CA ILE A 356 -1.64 2.06 31.48
C ILE A 356 -0.90 3.11 30.63
N ALA A 357 -1.61 4.10 30.10
CA ALA A 357 -1.03 5.17 29.30
C ALA A 357 -0.01 6.01 30.10
N GLU A 358 -0.32 6.33 31.36
CA GLU A 358 0.60 7.05 32.26
C GLU A 358 1.84 6.23 32.62
N THR A 359 1.68 4.92 32.82
CA THR A 359 2.80 3.99 33.06
C THR A 359 3.72 3.93 31.84
N LEU A 360 3.17 3.81 30.63
CA LEU A 360 3.94 3.82 29.38
C LEU A 360 4.63 5.17 29.13
N ARG A 361 3.96 6.30 29.40
CA ARG A 361 4.56 7.63 29.28
C ARG A 361 5.77 7.79 30.22
N SER A 362 5.62 7.36 31.47
CA SER A 362 6.71 7.36 32.45
C SER A 362 7.86 6.46 32.00
N TYR A 363 7.54 5.29 31.43
CA TYR A 363 8.51 4.37 30.88
C TYR A 363 9.27 4.96 29.68
N ASN A 364 8.59 5.63 28.75
CA ASN A 364 9.23 6.22 27.58
C ASN A 364 10.11 7.44 27.91
N THR A 365 9.93 8.08 29.08
CA THR A 365 10.65 9.31 29.46
C THR A 365 12.18 9.16 29.48
N HIS A 366 12.70 7.96 29.74
CA HIS A 366 14.15 7.71 29.83
C HIS A 366 14.72 6.96 28.62
N GLN A 367 13.91 6.64 27.61
CA GLN A 367 14.33 5.88 26.43
C GLN A 367 14.60 6.83 25.26
N ALA A 368 15.88 7.07 24.95
CA ALA A 368 16.27 8.10 23.98
C ALA A 368 15.99 7.76 22.50
N ARG A 369 15.88 6.47 22.15
CA ARG A 369 15.74 5.99 20.75
C ARG A 369 14.65 4.94 20.56
N ILE A 370 13.97 4.53 21.63
CA ILE A 370 12.97 3.46 21.61
C ILE A 370 11.70 3.99 22.26
N GLU A 371 10.61 3.95 21.52
CA GLU A 371 9.29 4.27 22.03
C GLU A 371 8.48 2.98 22.21
N VAL A 372 7.73 2.86 23.30
CA VAL A 372 6.79 1.75 23.51
C VAL A 372 5.36 2.29 23.44
N ILE A 373 4.55 1.75 22.53
CA ILE A 373 3.14 2.12 22.36
C ILE A 373 2.25 0.87 22.36
N THR A 374 0.97 1.06 22.70
CA THR A 374 -0.05 0.01 22.57
C THR A 374 -0.67 0.01 21.18
N TYR A 375 -1.31 -1.10 20.80
CA TYR A 375 -2.16 -1.12 19.60
C TYR A 375 -3.32 -0.13 19.68
N GLU A 376 -3.85 0.16 20.87
CA GLU A 376 -4.85 1.22 21.05
C GLU A 376 -4.29 2.58 20.62
N THR A 377 -3.08 2.93 21.10
CA THR A 377 -2.41 4.20 20.74
C THR A 377 -2.15 4.29 19.23
N LEU A 378 -1.72 3.19 18.61
CA LEU A 378 -1.48 3.10 17.17
C LEU A 378 -2.77 3.30 16.37
N LEU A 379 -3.83 2.56 16.70
CA LEU A 379 -5.14 2.62 16.05
C LEU A 379 -5.77 4.01 16.18
N ASP A 380 -5.69 4.61 17.36
CA ASP A 380 -6.23 5.95 17.63
C ASP A 380 -5.48 7.02 16.84
N SER A 381 -4.16 6.93 16.76
CA SER A 381 -3.34 7.87 16.00
C SER A 381 -3.60 7.76 14.50
N ALA A 382 -3.69 6.54 13.97
CA ALA A 382 -4.07 6.29 12.59
C ALA A 382 -5.49 6.80 12.27
N SER A 383 -6.45 6.56 13.17
CA SER A 383 -7.84 7.03 13.02
C SER A 383 -7.91 8.57 12.95
N ARG A 384 -7.17 9.28 13.82
CA ARG A 384 -7.08 10.75 13.80
C ARG A 384 -6.47 11.27 12.50
N MET A 385 -5.43 10.62 11.97
CA MET A 385 -4.81 11.02 10.70
C MET A 385 -5.78 10.88 9.51
N LEU A 386 -6.58 9.83 9.48
CA LEU A 386 -7.62 9.67 8.46
C LEU A 386 -8.70 10.75 8.58
N ALA A 387 -9.14 11.06 9.79
CA ALA A 387 -10.15 12.10 10.02
C ALA A 387 -9.67 13.50 9.59
N LEU A 388 -8.39 13.82 9.82
CA LEU A 388 -7.77 15.06 9.35
C LEU A 388 -7.67 15.12 7.81
N SER A 389 -7.41 13.97 7.17
CA SER A 389 -7.31 13.88 5.71
C SER A 389 -8.67 14.05 5.02
N SER A 390 -9.75 13.53 5.63
CA SER A 390 -11.11 13.74 5.12
C SER A 390 -11.60 15.17 5.32
N ALA A 391 -11.31 15.79 6.48
CA ALA A 391 -11.76 17.17 6.75
C ALA A 391 -11.11 18.22 5.84
N ARG A 392 -9.90 17.95 5.33
CA ARG A 392 -9.23 18.80 4.33
C ARG A 392 -9.85 18.70 2.93
N GLN A 393 -10.49 17.58 2.59
CA GLN A 393 -11.16 17.39 1.30
C GLN A 393 -12.50 18.12 1.23
N ASP A 394 -13.15 18.34 2.38
CA ASP A 394 -14.43 19.08 2.47
C ASP A 394 -14.24 20.61 2.54
N ALA A 395 -13.00 21.09 2.69
CA ALA A 395 -12.70 22.49 3.02
C ALA A 395 -12.13 23.32 1.85
N ASP A 396 -12.15 22.81 0.61
CA ASP A 396 -11.76 23.56 -0.60
C ASP A 396 -13.03 24.00 -1.36
N PRO A 397 -13.60 25.19 -1.08
CA PRO A 397 -14.45 25.90 -2.03
C PRO A 397 -13.59 26.79 -2.93
N ASP A 398 -13.90 26.78 -4.24
CA ASP A 398 -13.30 27.58 -5.31
C ASP A 398 -12.93 29.02 -4.91
N PRO A 399 -11.73 29.52 -5.29
CA PRO A 399 -11.42 30.93 -5.24
C PRO A 399 -11.83 31.59 -6.56
N ASP A 400 -13.13 31.74 -6.81
CA ASP A 400 -13.62 32.55 -7.95
C ASP A 400 -14.94 33.24 -7.61
N GLU A 401 -14.86 34.36 -6.87
CA GLU A 401 -15.83 35.45 -6.99
C GLU A 401 -15.23 36.75 -6.41
N GLU A 402 -14.23 37.33 -7.07
CA GLU A 402 -13.94 38.76 -6.91
C GLU A 402 -13.45 39.38 -8.23
N SER A 403 -14.40 39.61 -9.14
CA SER A 403 -14.25 40.52 -10.28
C SER A 403 -15.62 41.00 -10.76
N ALA A 404 -16.31 41.77 -9.93
CA ALA A 404 -17.37 42.68 -10.37
C ALA A 404 -17.65 43.76 -9.32
N ALA A 405 -16.81 44.81 -9.30
CA ALA A 405 -17.19 46.17 -8.89
C ALA A 405 -16.22 47.19 -9.48
#